data_AF-A0A495NZT2-F1
#
_entry.id   AF-A0A495NZT2-F1
#
_cell.length_a   1.000
_cell.length_b   1.000
_cell.length_c   1.000
_cell.angle_alpha   90.00
_cell.angle_beta   90.00
_cell.angle_gamma   90.00
#
_symmetry.space_group_name_H-M   'P 1'
#
loop_
_entity.id
_entity.type
_entity.pdbx_description
1 polymer ?
#
loop_
_entity_poly.entity_id
_entity_poly.type
_entity_poly.pdbx_seq_one_letter_code
_entity_poly.pdbx_strand_id
1 'polypeptide(L)'
;MGIFDKLFGKKESKAENESVQLNKGEKFLAVDNESGFRIIRSLTDEQKERIEKSTILLRTNELYMHYWTTNLICEDRNDPAWQNKVMFFWRAEEPFPKKSLPPEFETFEIKYFLFNDDTSKISLQVGQAAPWFGMPGLGEKHFCEMNSQKVTIPELNKLGIVDYIDQIELTNENLNILTNREEYFFLIDERLTPFQNGNFYLKDKIIPISVAYEIGGIHIVKKRN
;
A
#
# COMPACT_ATOMS: atom_id res chain seq x y z
N MET A 1 -1.49 4.44 -17.13
CA MET A 1 -0.63 5.41 -16.42
C MET A 1 -1.32 5.74 -15.11
N GLY A 2 -1.04 4.92 -14.10
CA GLY A 2 -1.68 5.00 -12.80
C GLY A 2 -1.04 6.09 -11.96
N ILE A 3 -1.81 6.64 -11.02
CA ILE A 3 -1.37 7.70 -10.10
C ILE A 3 -0.16 7.25 -9.24
N PHE A 4 0.07 5.93 -9.14
CA PHE A 4 1.20 5.31 -8.45
C PHE A 4 2.56 5.43 -9.16
N ASP A 5 2.60 5.58 -10.50
CA ASP A 5 3.87 5.72 -11.25
C ASP A 5 4.60 7.02 -10.90
N LYS A 6 3.88 8.03 -10.38
CA LYS A 6 4.46 9.29 -9.90
C LYS A 6 5.04 9.22 -8.49
N LEU A 7 4.72 8.19 -7.70
CA LEU A 7 5.22 8.03 -6.34
C LEU A 7 6.50 7.20 -6.28
N PHE A 8 6.73 6.31 -7.25
CA PHE A 8 7.89 5.42 -7.28
C PHE A 8 8.81 5.72 -8.48
N GLY A 9 9.49 6.87 -8.40
CA GLY A 9 10.58 7.19 -9.31
C GLY A 9 11.74 6.19 -9.15
N LYS A 10 12.21 5.63 -10.28
CA LYS A 10 13.43 4.82 -10.38
C LYS A 10 14.67 5.60 -9.88
N LYS A 11 15.39 5.06 -8.89
CA LYS A 11 16.82 4.69 -8.96
C LYS A 11 17.32 4.02 -7.67
N GLU A 12 18.51 3.45 -7.78
CA GLU A 12 19.08 2.31 -7.04
C GLU A 12 19.34 2.50 -5.54
N SER A 13 19.31 1.37 -4.84
CA SER A 13 19.63 1.22 -3.42
C SER A 13 21.08 1.61 -3.09
N LYS A 14 21.24 2.66 -2.27
CA LYS A 14 22.23 2.80 -1.19
C LYS A 14 21.64 3.71 -0.11
N ALA A 15 21.76 3.32 1.15
CA ALA A 15 21.46 4.20 2.27
C ALA A 15 22.53 5.30 2.32
N GLU A 16 22.30 6.39 1.59
CA GLU A 16 23.01 7.66 1.70
C GLU A 16 21.96 8.74 1.92
N ASN A 17 22.27 9.74 2.76
CA ASN A 17 21.47 10.95 2.91
C ASN A 17 21.28 11.58 1.51
N GLU A 18 20.16 11.29 0.84
CA GLU A 18 19.86 11.85 -0.47
C GLU A 18 19.59 13.35 -0.32
N SER A 19 20.56 14.17 -0.74
CA SER A 19 20.29 15.57 -1.03
C SER A 19 19.41 15.65 -2.27
N VAL A 20 18.09 15.71 -2.08
CA VAL A 20 17.13 15.86 -3.16
C VAL A 20 17.30 17.25 -3.80
N GLN A 21 17.49 17.30 -5.12
CA GLN A 21 17.43 18.55 -5.87
C GLN A 21 15.99 19.10 -5.79
N LEU A 22 15.83 20.22 -5.09
CA LEU A 22 14.53 20.89 -4.90
C LEU A 22 14.00 21.38 -6.25
N ASN A 23 12.89 20.81 -6.73
CA ASN A 23 12.22 21.33 -7.91
C ASN A 23 11.37 22.55 -7.55
N LYS A 24 11.35 23.55 -8.44
CA LYS A 24 10.60 24.79 -8.23
C LYS A 24 9.10 24.48 -8.06
N GLY A 25 8.56 24.74 -6.87
CA GLY A 25 7.14 24.55 -6.54
C GLY A 25 6.84 23.38 -5.59
N GLU A 26 7.82 22.55 -5.26
CA GLU A 26 7.65 21.52 -4.22
C GLU A 26 7.53 22.16 -2.83
N LYS A 27 6.56 21.70 -2.05
CA LYS A 27 6.35 22.12 -0.66
C LYS A 27 6.99 21.08 0.26
N PHE A 28 7.65 21.57 1.30
CA PHE A 28 8.31 20.73 2.30
C PHE A 28 7.87 21.14 3.69
N LEU A 29 7.68 20.13 4.54
CA LEU A 29 7.59 20.31 5.98
C LEU A 29 9.00 20.20 6.55
N ALA A 30 9.55 21.30 7.06
CA ALA A 30 10.79 21.27 7.82
C ALA A 30 10.53 20.56 9.15
N VAL A 31 11.30 19.52 9.45
CA VAL A 31 11.21 18.78 10.72
C VAL A 31 12.29 19.28 11.68
N ASP A 32 13.46 19.62 11.17
CA ASP A 32 14.55 20.26 11.88
C ASP A 32 15.36 21.15 10.91
N ASN A 33 16.51 21.65 11.36
CA ASN A 33 17.34 22.56 10.57
C ASN A 33 18.01 21.87 9.36
N GLU A 34 18.04 20.54 9.33
CA GLU A 34 18.82 19.76 8.37
C GLU A 34 17.94 18.83 7.52
N SER A 35 16.65 18.74 7.81
CA SER A 35 15.76 17.81 7.15
C SER A 35 14.31 18.27 7.06
N GLY A 36 13.67 17.82 5.99
CA GLY A 36 12.25 18.01 5.77
C GLY A 36 11.66 16.88 4.96
N PHE A 37 10.33 16.79 4.99
CA PHE A 37 9.57 15.81 4.24
C PHE A 37 8.79 16.51 3.14
N ARG A 38 8.76 15.89 1.96
CA ARG A 38 7.98 16.42 0.84
C ARG A 38 6.50 16.29 1.15
N ILE A 39 5.77 17.38 1.03
CA ILE A 39 4.31 17.37 1.04
C ILE A 39 3.85 16.85 -0.32
N ILE A 40 3.25 15.67 -0.33
CA ILE A 40 2.76 15.02 -1.56
C ILE A 40 1.27 15.29 -1.81
N ARG A 41 0.54 15.75 -0.79
CA ARG A 41 -0.87 16.16 -0.88
C ARG A 41 -1.02 17.55 -0.26
N SER A 42 -1.36 18.55 -1.07
CA SER A 42 -1.70 19.87 -0.53
C SER A 42 -3.15 19.86 -0.04
N LEU A 43 -3.37 20.20 1.23
CA LEU A 43 -4.70 20.29 1.80
C LEU A 43 -5.18 21.74 1.91
N THR A 44 -6.49 21.94 1.76
CA THR A 44 -7.18 23.17 2.18
C THR A 44 -7.31 23.21 3.71
N ASP A 45 -7.56 24.40 4.27
CA ASP A 45 -7.78 24.54 5.72
C ASP A 45 -9.01 23.73 6.17
N GLU A 46 -10.06 23.69 5.35
CA GLU A 46 -11.24 22.86 5.60
C GLU A 46 -10.88 21.38 5.64
N GLN A 47 -10.10 20.87 4.67
CA GLN A 47 -9.67 19.47 4.68
C GLN A 47 -8.84 19.13 5.93
N LYS A 48 -7.92 20.02 6.34
CA LYS A 48 -7.12 19.85 7.56
C LYS A 48 -8.03 19.73 8.77
N GLU A 49 -8.94 20.69 8.95
CA GLU A 49 -9.88 20.69 10.06
C GLU A 49 -10.73 19.41 10.09
N ARG A 50 -11.20 18.94 8.93
CA ARG A 50 -12.04 17.76 8.82
C ARG A 50 -11.26 16.46 9.08
N ILE A 51 -9.99 16.38 8.70
CA ILE A 51 -9.13 15.24 9.03
C ILE A 51 -8.88 15.19 10.53
N GLU A 52 -8.55 16.31 11.17
CA GLU A 52 -8.33 16.38 12.63
C GLU A 52 -9.59 15.99 13.44
N LYS A 53 -10.78 16.30 12.91
CA LYS A 53 -12.08 15.94 13.51
C LYS A 53 -12.64 14.60 13.02
N SER A 54 -11.89 13.85 12.22
CA SER A 54 -12.37 12.61 11.62
C SER A 54 -12.68 11.56 12.69
N THR A 55 -13.69 10.73 12.41
CA THR A 55 -14.11 9.64 13.31
C THR A 55 -13.88 8.26 12.72
N ILE A 56 -13.37 8.17 11.48
CA ILE A 56 -12.98 6.89 10.89
C ILE A 56 -11.79 6.28 11.63
N LEU A 57 -11.69 4.96 11.58
CA LEU A 57 -10.70 4.22 12.34
C LEU A 57 -9.29 4.41 11.75
N LEU A 58 -8.28 4.34 12.61
CA LEU A 58 -6.89 4.14 12.23
C LEU A 58 -6.58 2.64 12.22
N ARG A 59 -5.84 2.17 11.22
CA ARG A 59 -5.39 0.77 11.12
C ARG A 59 -3.92 0.68 10.71
N THR A 60 -3.20 -0.26 11.28
CA THR A 60 -1.77 -0.52 11.05
C THR A 60 -1.54 -1.84 10.30
N ASN A 61 -2.46 -2.22 9.41
CA ASN A 61 -2.33 -3.47 8.66
C ASN A 61 -1.30 -3.36 7.54
N GLU A 62 -0.56 -4.44 7.29
CA GLU A 62 0.34 -4.55 6.13
C GLU A 62 -0.48 -4.57 4.83
N LEU A 63 -0.09 -3.75 3.85
CA LEU A 63 -0.81 -3.63 2.59
C LEU A 63 -0.22 -4.60 1.56
N TYR A 64 -1.06 -5.49 1.04
CA TYR A 64 -0.65 -6.44 0.02
C TYR A 64 -1.24 -6.10 -1.35
N MET A 65 -0.59 -6.60 -2.40
CA MET A 65 -1.01 -6.46 -3.78
C MET A 65 -0.93 -7.79 -4.52
N HIS A 66 -1.83 -8.00 -5.48
CA HIS A 66 -1.67 -9.01 -6.53
C HIS A 66 -2.09 -8.45 -7.89
N TYR A 67 -1.63 -9.09 -8.97
CA TYR A 67 -1.95 -8.66 -10.33
C TYR A 67 -3.31 -9.18 -10.78
N TRP A 68 -3.99 -8.45 -11.65
CA TRP A 68 -5.34 -8.79 -12.09
C TRP A 68 -5.53 -8.53 -13.57
N THR A 69 -6.38 -9.34 -14.20
CA THR A 69 -6.82 -9.14 -15.58
C THR A 69 -8.26 -9.59 -15.74
N THR A 70 -9.00 -8.92 -16.61
CA THR A 70 -10.34 -9.34 -17.04
C THR A 70 -10.16 -10.57 -17.93
N ASN A 71 -10.71 -11.73 -17.54
CA ASN A 71 -10.55 -13.08 -18.14
C ASN A 71 -9.52 -13.99 -17.46
N LEU A 72 -9.55 -14.06 -16.13
CA LEU A 72 -8.82 -15.06 -15.37
C LEU A 72 -9.49 -16.44 -15.45
N ILE A 73 -9.17 -17.19 -16.49
CA ILE A 73 -9.56 -18.60 -16.63
C ILE A 73 -8.41 -19.46 -16.08
N CYS A 74 -8.74 -20.38 -15.17
CA CYS A 74 -7.79 -21.36 -14.65
C CYS A 74 -7.87 -22.63 -15.49
N GLU A 75 -6.99 -22.78 -16.48
CA GLU A 75 -6.86 -24.03 -17.24
C GLU A 75 -5.97 -25.03 -16.50
N ASP A 76 -4.87 -24.54 -15.90
CA ASP A 76 -3.97 -25.31 -15.04
C ASP A 76 -3.62 -24.49 -13.79
N ARG A 77 -3.90 -25.04 -12.61
CA ARG A 77 -3.61 -24.39 -11.31
C ARG A 77 -2.12 -24.31 -11.03
N ASN A 78 -1.29 -25.08 -11.74
CA ASN A 78 0.17 -25.05 -11.66
C ASN A 78 0.83 -24.12 -12.68
N ASP A 79 0.08 -23.48 -13.57
CA ASP A 79 0.61 -22.48 -14.50
C ASP A 79 1.22 -21.30 -13.73
N PRO A 80 2.55 -21.07 -13.82
CA PRO A 80 3.19 -19.95 -13.14
C PRO A 80 2.63 -18.58 -13.54
N ALA A 81 2.21 -18.40 -14.79
CA ALA A 81 1.69 -17.12 -15.26
C ALA A 81 0.32 -16.83 -14.62
N TRP A 82 -0.56 -17.83 -14.53
CA TRP A 82 -1.81 -17.73 -13.80
C TRP A 82 -1.60 -17.55 -12.28
N GLN A 83 -0.71 -18.33 -11.66
CA GLN A 83 -0.43 -18.23 -10.22
C GLN A 83 0.08 -16.83 -9.82
N ASN A 84 0.97 -16.23 -10.62
CA ASN A 84 1.48 -14.87 -10.34
C ASN A 84 0.42 -13.77 -10.45
N LYS A 85 -0.72 -14.05 -11.09
CA LYS A 85 -1.87 -13.13 -11.12
C LYS A 85 -2.67 -13.29 -9.83
N VAL A 86 -3.14 -14.49 -9.50
CA VAL A 86 -4.21 -14.64 -8.49
C VAL A 86 -3.81 -15.31 -7.19
N MET A 87 -2.66 -15.98 -7.14
CA MET A 87 -2.24 -16.81 -6.00
C MET A 87 -1.05 -16.22 -5.26
N PHE A 88 -0.02 -15.80 -6.00
CA PHE A 88 1.12 -15.11 -5.43
C PHE A 88 0.83 -13.63 -5.28
N PHE A 89 1.31 -13.07 -4.18
CA PHE A 89 1.14 -11.67 -3.85
C PHE A 89 2.38 -11.12 -3.17
N TRP A 90 2.41 -9.80 -3.05
CA TRP A 90 3.57 -9.04 -2.59
C TRP A 90 3.10 -7.95 -1.65
N ARG A 91 4.00 -7.44 -0.80
CA ARG A 91 3.72 -6.17 -0.14
C ARG A 91 3.57 -5.07 -1.19
N ALA A 92 2.70 -4.11 -0.96
CA ALA A 92 2.34 -3.08 -1.94
C ALA A 92 3.54 -2.26 -2.41
N GLU A 93 4.49 -2.00 -1.51
CA GLU A 93 5.72 -1.28 -1.76
C GLU A 93 6.79 -2.07 -2.51
N GLU A 94 6.65 -3.40 -2.64
CA GLU A 94 7.71 -4.24 -3.17
C GLU A 94 8.02 -3.78 -4.62
N PRO A 95 9.25 -3.34 -4.91
CA PRO A 95 9.61 -2.86 -6.24
C PRO A 95 9.46 -3.94 -7.31
N PHE A 96 8.94 -3.58 -8.48
CA PHE A 96 8.75 -4.53 -9.57
C PHE A 96 10.01 -5.35 -9.93
N PRO A 97 11.22 -4.78 -10.02
CA PRO A 97 12.43 -5.56 -10.30
C PRO A 97 12.76 -6.63 -9.25
N LYS A 98 12.29 -6.47 -8.01
CA LYS A 98 12.49 -7.48 -6.96
C LYS A 98 11.50 -8.64 -7.06
N LYS A 99 10.42 -8.48 -7.81
CA LYS A 99 9.42 -9.53 -8.06
C LYS A 99 9.85 -10.52 -9.14
N SER A 100 10.80 -10.12 -10.01
CA SER A 100 11.30 -10.92 -11.14
C SER A 100 10.20 -11.53 -12.00
N LEU A 101 9.19 -10.71 -12.33
CA LEU A 101 8.07 -11.10 -13.17
C LEU A 101 8.30 -10.68 -14.62
N PRO A 102 7.60 -11.29 -15.61
CA PRO A 102 7.68 -10.85 -16.99
C PRO A 102 7.25 -9.37 -17.11
N PRO A 103 7.90 -8.54 -17.96
CA PRO A 103 7.60 -7.11 -18.07
C PRO A 103 6.14 -6.78 -18.37
N GLU A 104 5.39 -7.65 -19.05
CA GLU A 104 3.96 -7.48 -19.30
C GLU A 104 3.12 -7.33 -18.02
N PHE A 105 3.59 -7.81 -16.87
CA PHE A 105 2.88 -7.65 -15.59
C PHE A 105 2.78 -6.19 -15.14
N GLU A 106 3.66 -5.29 -15.60
CA GLU A 106 3.53 -3.84 -15.35
C GLU A 106 2.28 -3.25 -16.02
N THR A 107 1.72 -3.94 -17.01
CA THR A 107 0.52 -3.49 -17.74
C THR A 107 -0.79 -4.00 -17.12
N PHE A 108 -0.72 -4.97 -16.21
CA PHE A 108 -1.89 -5.54 -15.57
C PHE A 108 -2.47 -4.61 -14.51
N GLU A 109 -3.77 -4.78 -14.24
CA GLU A 109 -4.41 -4.13 -13.10
C GLU A 109 -3.75 -4.63 -11.82
N ILE A 110 -3.63 -3.76 -10.81
CA ILE A 110 -3.16 -4.13 -9.48
C ILE A 110 -4.33 -4.02 -8.53
N LYS A 111 -4.61 -5.09 -7.80
CA LYS A 111 -5.57 -5.10 -6.71
C LYS A 111 -4.85 -5.11 -5.37
N TYR A 112 -5.28 -4.20 -4.51
CA TYR A 112 -4.77 -4.08 -3.15
C TYR A 112 -5.73 -4.73 -2.18
N PHE A 113 -5.18 -5.37 -1.14
CA PHE A 113 -5.98 -6.02 -0.13
C PHE A 113 -5.29 -6.01 1.24
N LEU A 114 -6.09 -6.22 2.27
CA LEU A 114 -5.65 -6.41 3.65
C LEU A 114 -6.15 -7.75 4.16
N PHE A 115 -5.40 -8.39 5.04
CA PHE A 115 -5.92 -9.48 5.86
C PHE A 115 -6.86 -8.92 6.93
N ASN A 116 -7.97 -9.63 7.14
CA ASN A 116 -8.84 -9.40 8.29
C ASN A 116 -8.24 -10.01 9.56
N ASP A 117 -8.79 -9.65 10.72
CA ASP A 117 -8.21 -10.06 12.01
C ASP A 117 -8.23 -11.59 12.22
N ASP A 118 -9.25 -12.30 11.69
CA ASP A 118 -9.31 -13.76 11.73
C ASP A 118 -8.66 -14.39 10.50
N THR A 119 -7.39 -14.76 10.64
CA THR A 119 -6.63 -15.55 9.66
C THR A 119 -6.40 -17.00 10.09
N SER A 120 -7.10 -17.48 11.12
CA SER A 120 -6.86 -18.80 11.74
C SER A 120 -7.00 -19.99 10.78
N LYS A 121 -7.76 -19.81 9.69
CA LYS A 121 -8.04 -20.84 8.68
C LYS A 121 -6.95 -20.97 7.62
N ILE A 122 -5.97 -20.06 7.60
CA ILE A 122 -4.92 -20.03 6.60
C ILE A 122 -3.54 -20.03 7.23
N SER A 123 -2.57 -20.49 6.47
CA SER A 123 -1.15 -20.32 6.76
C SER A 123 -0.52 -19.42 5.70
N LEU A 124 0.05 -18.29 6.14
CA LEU A 124 0.84 -17.43 5.27
C LEU A 124 2.21 -18.06 5.06
N GLN A 125 2.57 -18.26 3.80
CA GLN A 125 3.86 -18.78 3.39
C GLN A 125 4.64 -17.69 2.65
N VAL A 126 5.94 -17.64 2.88
CA VAL A 126 6.85 -16.67 2.27
C VAL A 126 7.98 -17.42 1.58
N GLY A 127 8.18 -17.10 0.31
CA GLY A 127 9.34 -17.50 -0.46
C GLY A 127 10.07 -16.28 -1.00
N GLN A 128 11.21 -16.51 -1.63
CA GLN A 128 11.99 -15.43 -2.24
C GLN A 128 11.95 -15.56 -3.77
N ALA A 129 11.77 -14.43 -4.47
CA ALA A 129 11.84 -14.39 -5.92
C ALA A 129 13.28 -14.64 -6.39
N ALA A 130 13.48 -15.64 -7.25
CA ALA A 130 14.78 -15.86 -7.88
C ALA A 130 15.05 -14.79 -8.97
N PRO A 131 16.32 -14.39 -9.19
CA PRO A 131 16.66 -13.51 -10.31
C PRO A 131 16.20 -14.08 -11.65
N TRP A 132 15.42 -13.32 -12.41
CA TRP A 132 14.86 -13.74 -13.70
C TRP A 132 14.44 -12.53 -14.54
N PHE A 133 14.20 -12.73 -15.85
CA PHE A 133 13.83 -11.67 -16.81
C PHE A 133 14.77 -10.44 -16.81
N GLY A 134 16.06 -10.64 -16.50
CA GLY A 134 17.04 -9.55 -16.38
C GLY A 134 16.88 -8.69 -15.12
N MET A 135 16.08 -9.14 -14.15
CA MET A 135 15.80 -8.45 -12.90
C MET A 135 16.47 -9.16 -11.71
N PRO A 136 16.85 -8.41 -10.66
CA PRO A 136 17.61 -8.94 -9.53
C PRO A 136 16.80 -9.91 -8.63
N GLY A 137 15.47 -9.81 -8.60
CA GLY A 137 14.65 -10.63 -7.72
C GLY A 137 14.86 -10.26 -6.24
N LEU A 138 14.86 -11.28 -5.38
CA LEU A 138 15.05 -11.21 -3.93
C LEU A 138 13.88 -10.63 -3.13
N GLY A 139 12.79 -10.21 -3.79
CA GLY A 139 11.57 -9.78 -3.12
C GLY A 139 10.84 -10.95 -2.43
N GLU A 140 10.07 -10.62 -1.40
CA GLU A 140 9.29 -11.59 -0.64
C GLU A 140 8.00 -11.94 -1.39
N LYS A 141 7.96 -13.15 -1.95
CA LYS A 141 6.79 -13.69 -2.64
C LYS A 141 5.93 -14.46 -1.64
N HIS A 142 4.71 -13.99 -1.46
CA HIS A 142 3.78 -14.55 -0.49
C HIS A 142 2.74 -15.42 -1.17
N PHE A 143 2.20 -16.40 -0.44
CA PHE A 143 0.98 -17.14 -0.79
C PHE A 143 0.33 -17.68 0.48
N CYS A 144 -0.97 -18.00 0.41
CA CYS A 144 -1.68 -18.62 1.52
C CYS A 144 -1.97 -20.07 1.22
N GLU A 145 -1.91 -20.92 2.24
CA GLU A 145 -2.41 -22.28 2.21
C GLU A 145 -3.59 -22.47 3.15
N MET A 146 -4.56 -23.27 2.75
CA MET A 146 -5.66 -23.76 3.58
C MET A 146 -5.76 -25.26 3.35
N ASN A 147 -5.73 -26.06 4.43
CA ASN A 147 -5.70 -27.52 4.35
C ASN A 147 -4.58 -28.05 3.41
N SER A 148 -3.38 -27.46 3.52
CA SER A 148 -2.20 -27.80 2.71
C SER A 148 -2.37 -27.61 1.19
N GLN A 149 -3.36 -26.83 0.77
CA GLN A 149 -3.52 -26.41 -0.61
C GLN A 149 -3.37 -24.89 -0.69
N LYS A 150 -2.58 -24.42 -1.66
CA LYS A 150 -2.51 -22.98 -1.95
C LYS A 150 -3.89 -22.46 -2.30
N VAL A 151 -4.24 -21.27 -1.84
CA VAL A 151 -5.53 -20.61 -2.10
C VAL A 151 -5.29 -19.27 -2.80
N THR A 152 -6.17 -18.89 -3.72
CA THR A 152 -6.09 -17.63 -4.45
C THR A 152 -6.66 -16.47 -3.64
N ILE A 153 -6.19 -15.25 -3.90
CA ILE A 153 -6.71 -14.04 -3.23
C ILE A 153 -8.22 -13.86 -3.45
N PRO A 154 -8.80 -14.09 -4.66
CA PRO A 154 -10.26 -14.07 -4.84
C PRO A 154 -11.01 -15.11 -4.01
N GLU A 155 -10.45 -16.31 -3.82
CA GLU A 155 -11.04 -17.33 -2.93
C GLU A 155 -11.01 -16.84 -1.47
N LEU A 156 -9.89 -16.27 -1.01
CA LEU A 156 -9.78 -15.69 0.34
C LEU A 156 -10.76 -14.54 0.55
N ASN A 157 -10.97 -13.70 -0.46
CA ASN A 157 -11.91 -12.59 -0.39
C ASN A 157 -13.37 -13.08 -0.28
N LYS A 158 -13.76 -14.08 -1.08
CA LYS A 158 -15.08 -14.72 -0.95
C LYS A 158 -15.33 -15.36 0.42
N LEU A 159 -14.26 -15.78 1.10
CA LEU A 159 -14.31 -16.34 2.45
C LEU A 159 -14.30 -15.28 3.55
N GLY A 160 -14.17 -13.98 3.20
CA GLY A 160 -14.07 -12.87 4.16
C GLY A 160 -12.74 -12.85 4.93
N ILE A 161 -11.70 -13.50 4.42
CA ILE A 161 -10.37 -13.54 5.06
C ILE A 161 -9.53 -12.33 4.64
N VAL A 162 -9.75 -11.84 3.42
CA VAL A 162 -9.12 -10.61 2.92
C VAL A 162 -10.18 -9.67 2.36
N ASP A 163 -9.98 -8.38 2.58
CA ASP A 163 -10.79 -7.32 2.00
C ASP A 163 -10.00 -6.63 0.89
N TYR A 164 -10.57 -6.55 -0.32
CA TYR A 164 -10.03 -5.66 -1.32
C TYR A 164 -10.26 -4.21 -0.89
N ILE A 165 -9.31 -3.34 -1.22
CA ILE A 165 -9.42 -1.93 -0.86
C ILE A 165 -9.10 -1.00 -2.04
N ASP A 166 -9.67 0.19 -1.97
CA ASP A 166 -9.26 1.32 -2.80
C ASP A 166 -8.63 2.41 -1.94
N GLN A 167 -7.58 3.05 -2.44
CA GLN A 167 -7.12 4.32 -1.88
C GLN A 167 -7.97 5.45 -2.46
N ILE A 168 -8.47 6.32 -1.59
CA ILE A 168 -9.31 7.45 -1.96
C ILE A 168 -8.58 8.75 -1.63
N GLU A 169 -8.50 9.64 -2.62
CA GLU A 169 -8.00 10.98 -2.40
C GLU A 169 -9.11 11.86 -1.79
N LEU A 170 -8.79 12.52 -0.68
CA LEU A 170 -9.68 13.50 -0.08
C LEU A 170 -9.77 14.76 -0.96
N THR A 171 -10.98 15.18 -1.27
CA THR A 171 -11.32 16.43 -1.96
C THR A 171 -12.36 17.20 -1.14
N ASN A 172 -12.62 18.45 -1.47
CA ASN A 172 -13.70 19.20 -0.80
C ASN A 172 -15.09 18.60 -1.07
N GLU A 173 -15.24 17.80 -2.14
CA GLU A 173 -16.51 17.21 -2.55
C GLU A 173 -16.85 15.93 -1.76
N ASN A 174 -15.86 15.27 -1.14
CA ASN A 174 -16.02 13.98 -0.48
C ASN A 174 -15.69 14.00 1.02
N LEU A 175 -15.70 15.17 1.67
CA LEU A 175 -15.37 15.32 3.09
C LEU A 175 -16.24 14.49 4.04
N ASN A 176 -17.41 14.05 3.59
CA ASN A 176 -18.31 13.18 4.36
C ASN A 176 -17.74 11.77 4.61
N ILE A 177 -16.76 11.30 3.80
CA ILE A 177 -16.13 9.99 4.01
C ILE A 177 -15.40 9.91 5.35
N LEU A 178 -14.92 11.04 5.87
CA LEU A 178 -14.19 11.16 7.14
C LEU A 178 -15.05 10.90 8.38
N THR A 179 -16.34 10.63 8.20
CA THR A 179 -17.26 10.20 9.27
C THR A 179 -17.89 8.83 9.01
N ASN A 180 -17.62 8.19 7.87
CA ASN A 180 -18.18 6.88 7.53
C ASN A 180 -17.22 5.76 7.99
N ARG A 181 -17.42 5.30 9.23
CA ARG A 181 -16.57 4.29 9.89
C ARG A 181 -16.75 2.87 9.37
N GLU A 182 -17.83 2.62 8.64
CA GLU A 182 -18.18 1.28 8.15
C GLU A 182 -17.38 0.96 6.89
N GLU A 183 -17.38 1.90 5.94
CA GLU A 183 -16.74 1.73 4.64
C GLU A 183 -15.29 2.25 4.58
N TYR A 184 -14.94 3.26 5.38
CA TYR A 184 -13.67 3.95 5.28
C TYR A 184 -12.85 3.88 6.57
N PHE A 185 -11.54 3.89 6.40
CA PHE A 185 -10.57 4.02 7.49
C PHE A 185 -9.28 4.67 6.98
N PHE A 186 -8.45 5.13 7.90
CA PHE A 186 -7.08 5.50 7.62
C PHE A 186 -6.18 4.27 7.76
N LEU A 187 -5.44 3.95 6.70
CA LEU A 187 -4.36 2.98 6.72
C LEU A 187 -3.04 3.71 7.00
N ILE A 188 -2.31 3.27 8.01
CA ILE A 188 -1.04 3.87 8.44
C ILE A 188 0.11 3.19 7.72
N ASP A 189 1.00 3.99 7.12
CA ASP A 189 2.34 3.56 6.69
C ASP A 189 3.33 3.78 7.83
N GLU A 190 3.52 2.72 8.64
CA GLU A 190 4.37 2.78 9.84
C GLU A 190 5.85 3.05 9.53
N ARG A 191 6.29 2.89 8.28
CA ARG A 191 7.67 3.18 7.89
C ARG A 191 7.92 4.68 7.80
N LEU A 192 6.89 5.46 7.53
CA LEU A 192 6.97 6.91 7.41
C LEU A 192 6.47 7.63 8.65
N THR A 193 5.32 7.23 9.18
CA THR A 193 4.72 7.84 10.38
C THR A 193 4.27 6.79 11.38
N PRO A 194 5.19 6.24 12.19
CA PRO A 194 4.83 5.33 13.28
C PRO A 194 3.74 5.91 14.17
N PHE A 195 2.78 5.08 14.58
CA PHE A 195 1.68 5.47 15.45
C PHE A 195 1.78 4.74 16.79
N GLN A 196 2.08 5.49 17.85
CA GLN A 196 2.27 4.95 19.19
C GLN A 196 1.66 5.88 20.24
N ASN A 197 1.06 5.33 21.28
CA ASN A 197 0.45 6.10 22.38
C ASN A 197 -0.52 7.20 21.89
N GLY A 198 -1.28 6.93 20.82
CA GLY A 198 -2.26 7.86 20.26
C GLY A 198 -1.68 9.00 19.40
N ASN A 199 -0.39 8.97 19.07
CA ASN A 199 0.29 10.04 18.35
C ASN A 199 1.04 9.50 17.11
N PHE A 200 1.06 10.30 16.04
CA PHE A 200 1.92 10.07 14.89
C PHE A 200 3.29 10.71 15.12
N TYR A 201 4.35 10.01 14.70
CA TYR A 201 5.71 10.47 14.86
C TYR A 201 6.41 10.66 13.52
N LEU A 202 7.23 11.69 13.43
CA LEU A 202 8.11 11.97 12.31
C LEU A 202 9.47 12.37 12.86
N LYS A 203 10.48 11.50 12.72
CA LYS A 203 11.80 11.65 13.37
C LYS A 203 11.66 12.00 14.86
N ASP A 204 10.92 11.16 15.59
CA ASP A 204 10.65 11.30 17.03
C ASP A 204 9.84 12.55 17.46
N LYS A 205 9.38 13.37 16.51
CA LYS A 205 8.48 14.50 16.79
C LYS A 205 7.04 14.13 16.54
N ILE A 206 6.17 14.50 17.48
CA ILE A 206 4.72 14.35 17.31
C ILE A 206 4.26 15.26 16.18
N ILE A 207 3.49 14.70 15.25
CA ILE A 207 2.85 15.44 14.17
C ILE A 207 1.33 15.26 14.20
N PRO A 208 0.55 16.26 13.75
CA PRO A 208 -0.89 16.12 13.54
C PRO A 208 -1.24 15.05 12.50
N ILE A 209 -2.46 14.50 12.58
CA ILE A 209 -2.95 13.49 11.62
C ILE A 209 -3.07 14.07 10.19
N SER A 210 -3.43 15.35 10.07
CA SER A 210 -3.44 16.06 8.78
C SER A 210 -2.06 16.11 8.15
N VAL A 211 -1.01 16.35 8.94
CA VAL A 211 0.39 16.34 8.48
C VAL A 211 0.80 14.94 8.05
N ALA A 212 0.44 13.91 8.83
CA ALA A 212 0.70 12.52 8.45
C ALA A 212 0.04 12.19 7.09
N TYR A 213 -1.17 12.71 6.83
CA TYR A 213 -1.82 12.55 5.54
C TYR A 213 -1.12 13.36 4.42
N GLU A 214 -0.71 14.60 4.67
CA GLU A 214 -0.03 15.47 3.69
C GLU A 214 1.27 14.86 3.14
N ILE A 215 2.03 14.17 3.99
CA ILE A 215 3.31 13.56 3.64
C ILE A 215 3.21 12.11 3.14
N GLY A 216 2.00 11.53 3.15
CA GLY A 216 1.80 10.14 2.72
C GLY A 216 1.98 9.08 3.80
N GLY A 217 2.08 9.47 5.07
CA GLY A 217 2.21 8.55 6.20
C GLY A 217 0.91 7.84 6.56
N ILE A 218 -0.23 8.40 6.15
CA ILE A 218 -1.52 7.70 6.20
C ILE A 218 -2.29 7.87 4.88
N HIS A 219 -3.20 6.94 4.62
CA HIS A 219 -4.02 6.87 3.42
C HIS A 219 -5.49 6.65 3.80
N ILE A 220 -6.42 7.38 3.18
CA ILE A 220 -7.83 7.05 3.32
C ILE A 220 -8.11 5.89 2.38
N VAL A 221 -8.71 4.84 2.91
CA VAL A 221 -9.03 3.65 2.14
C VAL A 221 -10.50 3.29 2.28
N LYS A 222 -11.07 2.79 1.18
CA LYS A 222 -12.43 2.27 1.10
C LYS A 222 -12.39 0.76 1.00
N LYS A 223 -13.19 0.07 1.82
CA LYS A 223 -13.39 -1.39 1.69
C LYS A 223 -14.23 -1.70 0.45
N ARG A 224 -13.81 -2.71 -0.30
CA ARG A 224 -14.60 -3.36 -1.35
C ARG A 224 -15.02 -4.74 -0.86
N ASN A 225 -16.31 -4.88 -0.60
CA ASN A 225 -16.95 -6.17 -0.34
C ASN A 225 -17.23 -6.91 -1.65
#